data_AF-A0A7C7ZC03-F1
#
_entry.id   AF-A0A7C7ZC03-F1
#
_cell.length_a   1.000
_cell.length_b   1.000
_cell.length_c   1.000
_cell.angle_alpha   90.00
_cell.angle_beta   90.00
_cell.angle_gamma   90.00
#
_symmetry.space_group_name_H-M   'P 1'
#
loop_
_entity.id
_entity.type
_entity.pdbx_description
1 polymer ?
#
loop_
_entity_poly.entity_id
_entity_poly.type
_entity_poly.pdbx_seq_one_letter_code
_entity_poly.pdbx_strand_id
1 'polypeptide(L)'
;MEAGLDHQWLVGEPKWERLPDDSSQQDTKRGELSPPESWLSTTAQEGGKGWARQRLQPVAPSILMPLAWSPLFLLLSAIPFILPHRLPVDDQSVAALFFTMTWILILVPLYLVRSAQPMSEDALLSLPFDWATFAGASVIFALHILVSPILGWVSYALFWVAWFRSFRQIEQILQIPAARWLLPIDQSAWKSSSQLPSEWQVISERWTTGSIARVGCEYGHLVIAGASRGSDRFLALALLDGAGFVHDPFSEGPVGKALAISLLSQPPVADLGLEWPKRLLVGDAQSNDASPTAGI
;
A
#
# COMPACT_ATOMS: atom_id res chain seq x y z
N MET A 1 8.51 -21.74 -7.07
CA MET A 1 7.76 -22.67 -7.95
C MET A 1 6.30 -22.50 -7.57
N GLU A 2 5.54 -21.69 -8.32
CA GLU A 2 4.07 -21.60 -8.22
C GLU A 2 3.52 -21.32 -9.62
N ALA A 3 3.63 -22.31 -10.52
CA ALA A 3 3.07 -22.22 -11.87
C ALA A 3 1.52 -22.20 -11.88
N GLY A 4 0.87 -22.46 -10.74
CA GLY A 4 -0.58 -22.55 -10.61
C GLY A 4 -1.32 -21.22 -10.39
N LEU A 5 -0.62 -20.13 -10.07
CA LEU A 5 -1.23 -18.83 -9.73
C LEU A 5 -0.85 -17.69 -10.68
N ASP A 6 -0.17 -17.99 -11.79
CA ASP A 6 0.33 -16.98 -12.73
C ASP A 6 -0.81 -16.14 -13.35
N HIS A 7 -1.98 -16.73 -13.61
CA HIS A 7 -3.18 -16.04 -14.10
C HIS A 7 -3.79 -15.06 -13.08
N GLN A 8 -3.49 -15.24 -11.79
CA GLN A 8 -3.97 -14.36 -10.70
C GLN A 8 -3.01 -13.19 -10.45
N TRP A 9 -1.86 -13.15 -11.12
CA TRP A 9 -0.82 -12.16 -10.84
C TRP A 9 -1.29 -10.72 -11.12
N LEU A 10 -2.14 -10.50 -12.13
CA LEU A 10 -2.71 -9.18 -12.44
C LEU A 10 -3.99 -8.89 -11.63
N VAL A 11 -4.88 -9.89 -11.50
CA VAL A 11 -6.21 -9.72 -10.89
C VAL A 11 -6.16 -9.70 -9.36
N GLY A 12 -5.15 -10.35 -8.77
CA GLY A 12 -5.08 -10.60 -7.34
C GLY A 12 -5.76 -11.92 -6.96
N GLU A 13 -5.49 -12.39 -5.74
CA GLU A 13 -6.08 -13.65 -5.26
C GLU A 13 -7.57 -13.46 -4.94
N PRO A 14 -8.45 -14.42 -5.32
CA PRO A 14 -9.88 -14.33 -5.03
C PRO A 14 -10.19 -14.16 -3.53
N LYS A 15 -9.37 -14.73 -2.65
CA LYS A 15 -9.54 -14.66 -1.18
C LYS A 15 -9.41 -13.24 -0.62
N TRP A 16 -8.82 -12.31 -1.37
CA TRP A 16 -8.74 -10.91 -0.98
C TRP A 16 -10.12 -10.24 -0.99
N GLU A 17 -11.10 -10.85 -1.66
CA GLU A 17 -12.45 -10.33 -1.80
C GLU A 17 -13.44 -11.25 -1.10
N ARG A 18 -14.20 -10.69 -0.15
CA ARG A 18 -15.44 -11.31 0.33
C ARG A 18 -16.62 -10.69 -0.42
N LEU A 19 -16.57 -10.71 -1.74
CA LEU A 19 -17.68 -10.24 -2.56
C LEU A 19 -18.49 -11.45 -3.08
N PRO A 20 -19.82 -11.34 -3.22
CA PRO A 20 -20.62 -12.39 -3.84
C PRO A 20 -20.20 -12.59 -5.31
N ASP A 21 -20.29 -13.84 -5.75
CA ASP A 21 -19.68 -14.40 -6.98
C ASP A 21 -19.87 -13.58 -8.27
N ASP A 22 -20.94 -12.78 -8.37
CA ASP A 22 -21.32 -12.01 -9.57
C ASP A 22 -20.41 -10.82 -9.91
N SER A 23 -19.56 -10.36 -8.97
CA SER A 23 -18.69 -9.20 -9.18
C SER A 23 -17.26 -9.54 -9.60
N SER A 24 -16.91 -10.84 -9.61
CA SER A 24 -15.57 -11.34 -9.94
C SER A 24 -15.17 -11.16 -11.41
N GLN A 25 -16.12 -10.81 -12.29
CA GLN A 25 -15.91 -10.70 -13.73
C GLN A 25 -15.78 -9.26 -14.26
N GLN A 26 -15.88 -8.22 -13.43
CA GLN A 26 -15.69 -6.85 -13.90
C GLN A 26 -14.20 -6.49 -14.00
N ASP A 27 -13.78 -6.05 -15.19
CA ASP A 27 -12.40 -5.61 -15.46
C ASP A 27 -11.99 -4.38 -14.64
N THR A 28 -12.96 -3.55 -14.23
CA THR A 28 -12.75 -2.37 -13.39
C THR A 28 -13.47 -2.55 -12.05
N LYS A 29 -12.72 -2.50 -10.94
CA LYS A 29 -13.29 -2.64 -9.59
C LYS A 29 -13.70 -1.29 -9.00
N ARG A 30 -14.52 -1.31 -7.95
CA ARG A 30 -14.97 -0.10 -7.26
C ARG A 30 -13.77 0.71 -6.77
N GLY A 31 -13.73 2.00 -7.10
CA GLY A 31 -12.61 2.88 -6.74
C GLY A 31 -11.47 2.91 -7.76
N GLU A 32 -11.56 2.14 -8.86
CA GLU A 32 -10.59 2.14 -9.94
C GLU A 32 -11.11 2.90 -11.16
N LEU A 33 -10.22 3.59 -11.88
CA LEU A 33 -10.53 4.25 -13.14
C LEU A 33 -9.64 3.70 -14.26
N SER A 34 -10.16 3.69 -15.48
CA SER A 34 -9.31 3.44 -16.66
C SER A 34 -8.39 4.64 -16.90
N PRO A 35 -7.18 4.41 -17.46
CA PRO A 35 -6.32 5.50 -17.88
C PRO A 35 -6.99 6.31 -19.01
N PRO A 36 -6.53 7.54 -19.28
CA PRO A 36 -7.02 8.35 -20.39
C PRO A 36 -6.91 7.62 -21.73
N GLU A 37 -7.76 7.99 -22.71
CA GLU A 37 -7.78 7.36 -24.06
C GLU A 37 -6.44 7.45 -24.82
N SER A 38 -5.55 8.36 -24.43
CA SER A 38 -4.19 8.46 -24.95
C SER A 38 -3.30 7.26 -24.60
N TRP A 39 -3.69 6.47 -23.60
CA TRP A 39 -3.00 5.27 -23.17
C TRP A 39 -3.53 4.05 -23.92
N LEU A 40 -2.61 3.26 -24.49
CA LEU A 40 -2.95 1.90 -24.84
C LEU A 40 -2.92 1.05 -23.56
N SER A 41 -4.10 0.73 -23.04
CA SER A 41 -4.27 -0.19 -21.91
C SER A 41 -4.95 -1.49 -22.33
N THR A 42 -4.64 -2.55 -21.61
CA THR A 42 -5.29 -3.86 -21.74
C THR A 42 -5.66 -4.43 -20.37
N THR A 43 -6.55 -5.42 -20.37
CA THR A 43 -7.00 -6.14 -19.17
C THR A 43 -6.39 -7.52 -19.09
N ALA A 44 -6.54 -8.18 -17.93
CA ALA A 44 -6.07 -9.55 -17.75
C ALA A 44 -6.87 -10.57 -18.60
N GLN A 45 -8.06 -10.21 -19.08
CA GLN A 45 -8.89 -11.04 -19.95
C GLN A 45 -8.55 -10.84 -21.43
N GLU A 46 -8.41 -9.58 -21.87
CA GLU A 46 -8.14 -9.26 -23.28
C GLU A 46 -6.70 -9.55 -23.70
N GLY A 47 -5.72 -9.15 -22.87
CA GLY A 47 -4.30 -9.24 -23.21
C GLY A 47 -3.89 -8.42 -24.44
N GLY A 48 -2.88 -8.88 -25.18
CA GLY A 48 -2.34 -8.13 -26.33
C GLY A 48 -1.19 -7.20 -25.91
N LYS A 49 -1.18 -5.94 -26.36
CA LYS A 49 -0.11 -4.97 -26.06
C LYS A 49 -0.63 -3.83 -25.18
N GLY A 50 0.29 -3.10 -24.55
CA GLY A 50 -0.02 -1.95 -23.73
C GLY A 50 0.01 -2.22 -22.23
N TRP A 51 -0.40 -1.21 -21.47
CA TRP A 51 -0.33 -1.20 -20.02
C TRP A 51 -1.47 -2.02 -19.40
N ALA A 52 -1.18 -2.88 -18.43
CA ALA A 52 -2.20 -3.58 -17.66
C ALA A 52 -2.06 -3.31 -16.16
N ARG A 53 -3.20 -3.20 -15.47
CA ARG A 53 -3.24 -3.04 -14.02
C ARG A 53 -2.86 -4.35 -13.33
N GLN A 54 -1.93 -4.28 -12.39
CA GLN A 54 -1.69 -5.28 -11.38
C GLN A 54 -2.25 -4.81 -10.03
N ARG A 55 -3.24 -5.53 -9.52
CA ARG A 55 -3.80 -5.30 -8.19
C ARG A 55 -2.88 -5.88 -7.12
N LEU A 56 -2.62 -5.11 -6.07
CA LEU A 56 -1.84 -5.56 -4.93
C LEU A 56 -2.78 -5.98 -3.80
N GLN A 57 -2.24 -6.74 -2.84
CA GLN A 57 -3.02 -7.17 -1.68
C GLN A 57 -3.60 -5.94 -0.95
N PRO A 58 -4.91 -5.91 -0.64
CA PRO A 58 -5.50 -4.84 0.14
C PRO A 58 -4.80 -4.69 1.49
N VAL A 59 -4.28 -3.49 1.74
CA VAL A 59 -3.49 -3.19 2.95
C VAL A 59 -4.37 -2.95 4.18
N ALA A 60 -5.63 -2.53 3.97
CA ALA A 60 -6.54 -2.09 5.04
C ALA A 60 -6.81 -3.16 6.11
N PRO A 61 -7.16 -4.43 5.80
CA PRO A 61 -7.43 -5.42 6.84
C PRO A 61 -6.22 -5.71 7.73
N SER A 62 -5.03 -5.77 7.14
CA SER A 62 -3.78 -6.05 7.84
C SER A 62 -3.35 -4.92 8.78
N ILE A 63 -3.75 -3.68 8.49
CA ILE A 63 -3.44 -2.49 9.31
C ILE A 63 -4.55 -2.22 10.34
N LEU A 64 -5.82 -2.20 9.90
CA LEU A 64 -6.95 -1.79 10.74
C LEU A 64 -7.26 -2.80 11.84
N MET A 65 -7.08 -4.10 11.59
CA MET A 65 -7.42 -5.12 12.58
C MET A 65 -6.53 -5.04 13.83
N PRO A 66 -5.18 -4.97 13.73
CA PRO A 66 -4.33 -4.69 14.89
C PRO A 66 -4.58 -3.30 15.51
N LEU A 67 -4.75 -2.27 14.66
CA LEU A 67 -4.97 -0.89 15.10
C LEU A 67 -6.22 -0.77 15.99
N ALA A 68 -7.29 -1.50 15.70
CA ALA A 68 -8.54 -1.50 16.48
C ALA A 68 -8.35 -1.94 17.94
N TRP A 69 -7.34 -2.76 18.24
CA TRP A 69 -7.02 -3.20 19.61
C TRP A 69 -6.10 -2.23 20.35
N SER A 70 -5.32 -1.42 19.65
CA SER A 70 -4.38 -0.48 20.27
C SER A 70 -5.00 0.53 21.28
N PRO A 71 -6.20 1.12 21.07
CA PRO A 71 -6.79 2.04 22.05
C PRO A 71 -7.23 1.32 23.34
N LEU A 72 -7.63 0.04 23.26
CA LEU A 72 -7.92 -0.76 24.45
C LEU A 72 -6.67 -0.86 25.33
N PHE A 73 -5.53 -1.23 24.75
CA PHE A 73 -4.29 -1.34 25.51
C PHE A 73 -3.81 0.01 26.05
N LEU A 74 -4.06 1.11 25.34
CA LEU A 74 -3.72 2.43 25.83
C LEU A 74 -4.56 2.76 27.06
N LEU A 75 -5.86 2.45 27.02
CA LEU A 75 -6.76 2.60 28.17
C LEU A 75 -6.35 1.71 29.36
N LEU A 76 -6.02 0.45 29.10
CA LEU A 76 -5.58 -0.50 30.14
C LEU A 76 -4.27 -0.06 30.82
N SER A 77 -3.40 0.66 30.11
CA SER A 77 -2.15 1.16 30.68
C SER A 77 -2.35 2.16 31.83
N ALA A 78 -3.52 2.81 31.93
CA ALA A 78 -3.85 3.73 33.01
C ALA A 78 -4.35 3.03 34.29
N ILE A 79 -4.83 1.79 34.20
CA ILE A 79 -5.46 1.08 35.33
C ILE A 79 -4.53 0.93 36.53
N PRO A 80 -3.27 0.50 36.39
CA PRO A 80 -2.37 0.33 37.54
C PRO A 80 -2.15 1.63 38.32
N PHE A 81 -2.24 2.80 37.66
CA PHE A 81 -2.11 4.10 38.30
C PHE A 81 -3.36 4.55 39.06
N ILE A 82 -4.55 4.14 38.60
CA ILE A 82 -5.83 4.48 39.25
C ILE A 82 -6.09 3.53 40.44
N LEU A 83 -5.67 2.27 40.34
CA LEU A 83 -5.89 1.23 41.34
C LEU A 83 -4.56 0.61 41.82
N PRO A 84 -3.71 1.40 42.50
CA PRO A 84 -2.38 0.94 42.89
C PRO A 84 -2.45 -0.21 43.91
N HIS A 85 -1.52 -1.16 43.83
CA HIS A 85 -1.36 -2.33 44.69
C HIS A 85 -2.56 -3.31 44.68
N ARG A 86 -3.34 -3.31 43.60
CA ARG A 86 -4.49 -4.21 43.42
C ARG A 86 -4.23 -5.33 42.42
N LEU A 87 -3.14 -5.26 41.67
CA LEU A 87 -2.78 -6.26 40.68
C LEU A 87 -1.88 -7.34 41.28
N PRO A 88 -1.95 -8.59 40.78
CA PRO A 88 -1.10 -9.69 41.26
C PRO A 88 0.37 -9.55 40.81
N VAL A 89 0.67 -8.60 39.94
CA VAL A 89 1.98 -8.30 39.36
C VAL A 89 2.28 -6.82 39.62
N ASP A 90 3.56 -6.45 39.60
CA ASP A 90 4.04 -5.07 39.68
C ASP A 90 3.29 -4.13 38.71
N ASP A 91 2.71 -3.06 39.27
CA ASP A 91 1.85 -2.11 38.57
C ASP A 91 2.57 -1.42 37.40
N GLN A 92 3.85 -1.09 37.59
CA GLN A 92 4.68 -0.45 36.57
C GLN A 92 4.93 -1.38 35.38
N SER A 93 5.22 -2.65 35.65
CA SER A 93 5.43 -3.66 34.62
C SER A 93 4.17 -3.89 33.78
N VAL A 94 3.00 -3.94 34.42
CA VAL A 94 1.70 -4.09 33.72
C VAL A 94 1.40 -2.86 32.86
N ALA A 95 1.60 -1.66 33.39
CA ALA A 95 1.40 -0.41 32.62
C ALA A 95 2.33 -0.33 31.41
N ALA A 96 3.62 -0.65 31.61
CA ALA A 96 4.62 -0.65 30.55
C ALA A 96 4.30 -1.67 29.44
N LEU A 97 3.83 -2.86 29.81
CA LEU A 97 3.42 -3.89 28.86
C LEU A 97 2.27 -3.41 27.98
N PHE A 98 1.18 -2.93 28.58
CA PHE A 98 0.02 -2.46 27.82
C PHE A 98 0.35 -1.25 26.95
N PHE A 99 1.10 -0.29 27.50
CA PHE A 99 1.56 0.86 26.75
C PHE A 99 2.42 0.46 25.54
N THR A 100 3.37 -0.45 25.73
CA THR A 100 4.22 -0.94 24.63
C THR A 100 3.39 -1.68 23.57
N MET A 101 2.43 -2.51 24.00
CA MET A 101 1.56 -3.25 23.10
C MET A 101 0.70 -2.34 22.22
N THR A 102 0.22 -1.20 22.74
CA THR A 102 -0.45 -0.17 21.93
C THR A 102 0.37 0.23 20.71
N TRP A 103 1.65 0.57 20.90
CA TRP A 103 2.49 1.09 19.81
C TRP A 103 2.99 -0.02 18.89
N ILE A 104 3.24 -1.22 19.40
CA ILE A 104 3.55 -2.39 18.58
C ILE A 104 2.41 -2.68 17.60
N LEU A 105 1.16 -2.64 18.07
CA LEU A 105 -0.03 -2.88 17.23
C LEU A 105 -0.28 -1.80 16.17
N ILE A 106 0.42 -0.67 16.24
CA ILE A 106 0.38 0.40 15.23
C ILE A 106 1.58 0.27 14.30
N LEU A 107 2.79 0.31 14.84
CA LEU A 107 4.02 0.45 14.06
C LEU A 107 4.40 -0.82 13.31
N VAL A 108 4.25 -2.00 13.92
CA VAL A 108 4.67 -3.26 13.29
C VAL A 108 3.82 -3.58 12.06
N PRO A 109 2.47 -3.55 12.13
CA PRO A 109 1.65 -3.79 10.93
C PRO A 109 1.92 -2.77 9.82
N LEU A 110 2.07 -1.48 10.17
CA LEU A 110 2.37 -0.44 9.18
C LEU A 110 3.68 -0.71 8.45
N TYR A 111 4.74 -1.02 9.20
CA TYR A 111 6.04 -1.33 8.62
C TYR A 111 5.99 -2.58 7.74
N LEU A 112 5.45 -3.69 8.27
CA LEU A 112 5.42 -4.96 7.56
C LEU A 112 4.59 -4.88 6.27
N VAL A 113 3.40 -4.28 6.35
CA VAL A 113 2.50 -4.18 5.19
C VAL A 113 3.13 -3.29 4.11
N ARG A 114 3.71 -2.15 4.47
CA ARG A 114 4.42 -1.29 3.51
C ARG A 114 5.60 -2.01 2.86
N SER A 115 6.47 -2.61 3.67
CA SER A 115 7.67 -3.31 3.19
C SER A 115 7.35 -4.53 2.30
N ALA A 116 6.16 -5.10 2.45
CA ALA A 116 5.67 -6.18 1.59
C ALA A 116 5.17 -5.67 0.22
N GLN A 117 4.85 -4.38 0.10
CA GLN A 117 4.45 -3.82 -1.19
C GLN A 117 5.68 -3.72 -2.12
N PRO A 118 5.54 -4.11 -3.40
CA PRO A 118 6.61 -3.90 -4.36
C PRO A 118 6.82 -2.40 -4.58
N MET A 119 8.07 -1.97 -4.73
CA MET A 119 8.46 -0.57 -4.99
C MET A 119 8.27 0.40 -3.80
N SER A 120 7.94 -0.10 -2.60
CA SER A 120 7.86 0.74 -1.40
C SER A 120 9.20 1.35 -1.01
N GLU A 121 9.15 2.45 -0.25
CA GLU A 121 10.34 3.10 0.32
C GLU A 121 10.48 2.80 1.81
N ASP A 122 11.68 2.40 2.23
CA ASP A 122 11.97 1.94 3.58
C ASP A 122 12.56 3.05 4.46
N ALA A 123 11.69 3.92 4.98
CA ALA A 123 12.05 4.82 6.09
C ALA A 123 11.06 4.63 7.25
N LEU A 124 11.54 4.37 8.47
CA LEU A 124 10.66 4.21 9.63
C LEU A 124 9.94 5.52 9.99
N LEU A 125 10.65 6.64 9.92
CA LEU A 125 10.10 7.95 10.26
C LEU A 125 9.12 8.51 9.22
N SER A 126 9.01 7.88 8.03
CA SER A 126 7.98 8.24 7.07
C SER A 126 6.66 7.50 7.32
N LEU A 127 6.62 6.51 8.21
CA LEU A 127 5.36 5.83 8.55
C LEU A 127 4.29 6.84 8.99
N PRO A 128 3.01 6.59 8.68
CA PRO A 128 1.88 7.47 8.99
C PRO A 128 1.57 7.46 10.50
N PHE A 129 2.47 8.07 11.24
CA PHE A 129 2.49 8.11 12.69
C PHE A 129 2.85 9.52 13.13
N ASP A 130 2.15 10.02 14.15
CA ASP A 130 2.42 11.34 14.71
C ASP A 130 3.66 11.32 15.61
N TRP A 131 4.82 11.22 14.97
CA TRP A 131 6.14 11.19 15.63
C TRP A 131 6.37 12.42 16.51
N ALA A 132 5.91 13.60 16.08
CA ALA A 132 6.15 14.84 16.81
C ALA A 132 5.41 14.85 18.15
N THR A 133 4.10 14.54 18.14
CA THR A 133 3.32 14.48 19.39
C THR A 133 3.78 13.33 20.27
N PHE A 134 4.09 12.17 19.68
CA PHE A 134 4.60 11.01 20.42
C PHE A 134 5.94 11.30 21.13
N ALA A 135 6.88 11.94 20.43
CA ALA A 135 8.17 12.33 21.00
C ALA A 135 7.98 13.38 22.11
N GLY A 136 7.14 14.39 21.87
CA GLY A 136 6.80 15.39 22.88
C GLY A 136 6.16 14.79 24.14
N ALA A 137 5.21 13.87 23.98
CA ALA A 137 4.61 13.13 25.08
C ALA A 137 5.68 12.33 25.84
N SER A 138 6.57 11.64 25.14
CA SER A 138 7.67 10.86 25.76
C SER A 138 8.61 11.72 26.60
N VAL A 139 8.94 12.93 26.15
CA VAL A 139 9.76 13.89 26.92
C VAL A 139 9.01 14.37 28.17
N ILE A 140 7.73 14.72 28.04
CA ILE A 140 6.90 15.14 29.18
C ILE A 140 6.74 14.00 30.18
N PHE A 141 6.60 12.76 29.69
CA PHE A 141 6.63 11.57 30.52
C PHE A 141 7.94 11.50 31.29
N ALA A 142 9.11 11.54 30.65
CA ALA A 142 10.38 11.47 31.39
C ALA A 142 10.50 12.56 32.49
N LEU A 143 9.97 13.76 32.23
CA LEU A 143 9.97 14.88 33.19
C LEU A 143 9.00 14.69 34.37
N HIS A 144 7.99 13.82 34.28
CA HIS A 144 6.99 13.65 35.35
C HIS A 144 7.60 13.19 36.67
N ILE A 145 8.69 12.41 36.59
CA ILE A 145 9.41 11.88 37.77
C ILE A 145 10.14 13.01 38.51
N LEU A 146 10.64 14.00 37.77
CA LEU A 146 11.50 15.05 38.31
C LEU A 146 10.73 16.29 38.78
N VAL A 147 9.59 16.59 38.15
CA VAL A 147 8.89 17.87 38.33
C VAL A 147 7.56 17.71 39.05
N SER A 148 6.64 16.90 38.51
CA SER A 148 5.31 16.73 39.09
C SER A 148 4.59 15.51 38.51
N PRO A 149 3.89 14.72 39.34
CA PRO A 149 3.04 13.63 38.88
C PRO A 149 1.94 14.05 37.89
N ILE A 150 1.50 15.32 37.93
CA ILE A 150 0.49 15.85 37.01
C ILE A 150 0.97 15.76 35.55
N LEU A 151 2.27 15.90 35.30
CA LEU A 151 2.85 15.78 33.96
C LEU A 151 2.67 14.37 33.38
N GLY A 152 2.56 13.34 34.23
CA GLY A 152 2.27 11.97 33.78
C GLY A 152 0.90 11.88 33.11
N TRP A 153 -0.11 12.51 33.71
CA TRP A 153 -1.46 12.61 33.13
C TRP A 153 -1.51 13.48 31.87
N VAL A 154 -0.75 14.59 31.85
CA VAL A 154 -0.62 15.42 30.64
C VAL A 154 0.01 14.62 29.50
N SER A 155 1.10 13.90 29.76
CA SER A 155 1.72 13.01 28.78
C SER A 155 0.76 11.93 28.30
N TYR A 156 -0.01 11.32 29.20
CA TYR A 156 -1.00 10.30 28.86
C TYR A 156 -2.08 10.85 27.91
N ALA A 157 -2.60 12.05 28.18
CA ALA A 157 -3.52 12.72 27.27
C ALA A 157 -2.88 13.01 25.90
N LEU A 158 -1.60 13.40 25.85
CA LEU A 158 -0.88 13.61 24.58
C LEU A 158 -0.66 12.32 23.80
N PHE A 159 -0.49 11.17 24.47
CA PHE A 159 -0.44 9.87 23.79
C PHE A 159 -1.77 9.53 23.10
N TRP A 160 -2.92 9.87 23.70
CA TRP A 160 -4.21 9.77 23.02
C TRP A 160 -4.30 10.70 21.80
N VAL A 161 -3.78 11.94 21.91
CA VAL A 161 -3.73 12.86 20.76
C VAL A 161 -2.87 12.28 19.63
N ALA A 162 -1.69 11.73 19.95
CA ALA A 162 -0.82 11.07 18.99
C ALA A 162 -1.53 9.88 18.33
N TRP A 163 -2.29 9.09 19.10
CA TRP A 163 -3.10 7.99 18.58
C TRP A 163 -4.13 8.46 17.56
N PHE A 164 -4.96 9.46 17.90
CA PHE A 164 -6.00 9.99 17.00
C PHE A 164 -5.42 10.60 15.73
N ARG A 165 -4.29 11.31 15.84
CA ARG A 165 -3.62 11.90 14.68
C ARG A 165 -2.99 10.83 13.78
N SER A 166 -2.39 9.80 14.36
CA SER A 166 -1.88 8.65 13.61
C SER A 166 -3.01 7.92 12.89
N PHE A 167 -4.15 7.69 13.56
CA PHE A 167 -5.33 7.09 12.93
C PHE A 167 -5.80 7.86 11.68
N ARG A 168 -5.85 9.20 11.74
CA ARG A 168 -6.23 10.03 10.59
C ARG A 168 -5.23 9.95 9.44
N GLN A 169 -3.93 9.89 9.73
CA GLN A 169 -2.91 9.72 8.69
C GLN A 169 -3.05 8.34 8.02
N ILE A 170 -3.26 7.29 8.81
CA ILE A 170 -3.51 5.93 8.29
C ILE A 170 -4.78 5.92 7.43
N GLU A 171 -5.86 6.53 7.88
CA GLU A 171 -7.12 6.62 7.13
C GLU A 171 -6.91 7.22 5.74
N GLN A 172 -6.12 8.29 5.62
CA GLN A 172 -5.82 8.92 4.33
C GLN A 172 -5.13 7.97 3.34
N ILE A 173 -4.18 7.16 3.83
CA ILE A 173 -3.45 6.18 3.00
C ILE A 173 -4.39 5.08 2.51
N LEU A 174 -5.32 4.66 3.37
CA LEU A 174 -6.25 3.58 3.04
C LEU A 174 -7.36 3.99 2.06
N GLN A 175 -7.49 5.29 1.74
CA GLN A 175 -8.48 5.76 0.77
C GLN A 175 -8.12 5.42 -0.69
N ILE A 176 -6.83 5.26 -0.99
CA ILE A 176 -6.36 4.98 -2.35
C ILE A 176 -5.99 3.50 -2.45
N PRO A 177 -6.62 2.73 -3.36
CA PRO A 177 -6.33 1.31 -3.51
C PRO A 177 -4.86 1.07 -3.89
N ALA A 178 -4.31 -0.05 -3.43
CA ALA A 178 -2.96 -0.46 -3.77
C ALA A 178 -2.95 -1.19 -5.12
N ALA A 179 -2.41 -0.55 -6.15
CA ALA A 179 -2.18 -1.18 -7.45
C ALA A 179 -0.97 -0.53 -8.13
N ARG A 180 -0.51 -1.17 -9.20
CA ARG A 180 0.49 -0.60 -10.11
C ARG A 180 0.18 -1.01 -11.54
N TRP A 181 0.69 -0.27 -12.49
CA TRP A 181 0.50 -0.51 -13.92
C TRP A 181 1.75 -1.10 -14.52
N LEU A 182 1.60 -2.16 -15.31
CA LEU A 182 2.70 -2.91 -15.89
C LEU A 182 2.72 -2.78 -17.41
N LEU A 183 3.91 -2.64 -17.99
CA LEU A 183 4.14 -2.68 -19.44
C LEU A 183 5.20 -3.75 -19.75
N PRO A 184 4.89 -4.80 -20.52
CA PRO A 184 5.88 -5.78 -20.95
C PRO A 184 6.93 -5.12 -21.87
N ILE A 185 8.21 -5.35 -21.61
CA ILE A 185 9.30 -4.74 -22.39
C ILE A 185 10.47 -5.69 -22.64
N ASP A 186 11.28 -5.36 -23.64
CA ASP A 186 12.63 -5.92 -23.78
C ASP A 186 13.61 -5.12 -22.91
N GLN A 187 14.09 -5.74 -21.83
CA GLN A 187 15.03 -5.12 -20.90
C GLN A 187 16.35 -4.68 -21.57
N SER A 188 16.76 -5.31 -22.68
CA SER A 188 18.02 -5.02 -23.36
C SER A 188 17.93 -3.78 -24.25
N ALA A 189 16.73 -3.46 -24.73
CA ALA A 189 16.43 -2.29 -25.53
C ALA A 189 16.14 -1.04 -24.67
N TRP A 190 15.84 -1.21 -23.38
CA TRP A 190 15.45 -0.12 -22.49
C TRP A 190 16.59 0.90 -22.24
N LYS A 191 16.27 2.19 -22.42
CA LYS A 191 17.12 3.33 -22.11
C LYS A 191 16.30 4.52 -21.60
N SER A 192 16.36 4.74 -20.30
CA SER A 192 15.51 5.70 -19.58
C SER A 192 15.56 7.11 -20.17
N SER A 193 16.76 7.65 -20.42
CA SER A 193 16.92 9.03 -20.91
C SER A 193 16.33 9.28 -22.31
N SER A 194 16.16 8.23 -23.11
CA SER A 194 15.61 8.34 -24.47
C SER A 194 14.13 8.00 -24.57
N GLN A 195 13.59 7.27 -23.59
CA GLN A 195 12.23 6.74 -23.62
C GLN A 195 11.30 7.41 -22.61
N LEU A 196 11.85 8.17 -21.66
CA LEU A 196 11.09 8.96 -20.70
C LEU A 196 11.14 10.46 -21.05
N PRO A 197 10.05 11.19 -20.79
CA PRO A 197 10.02 12.63 -20.87
C PRO A 197 11.02 13.30 -19.91
N SER A 198 11.44 14.51 -20.25
CA SER A 198 12.48 15.26 -19.50
C SER A 198 12.11 15.63 -18.06
N GLU A 199 10.82 15.66 -17.73
CA GLU A 199 10.32 15.90 -16.38
C GLU A 199 10.58 14.74 -15.41
N TRP A 200 10.86 13.55 -15.93
CA TRP A 200 11.20 12.39 -15.11
C TRP A 200 12.67 12.46 -14.68
N GLN A 201 12.89 12.43 -13.37
CA GLN A 201 14.23 12.26 -12.82
C GLN A 201 14.66 10.81 -13.03
N VAL A 202 15.62 10.59 -13.93
CA VAL A 202 16.23 9.28 -14.15
C VAL A 202 17.15 8.91 -12.98
N ILE A 203 16.88 7.76 -12.37
CA ILE A 203 17.69 7.15 -11.29
C ILE A 203 18.60 6.06 -11.85
N SER A 204 18.08 5.26 -12.79
CA SER A 204 18.84 4.23 -13.50
C SER A 204 18.60 4.36 -15.00
N GLU A 205 19.68 4.40 -15.77
CA GLU A 205 19.60 4.46 -17.24
C GLU A 205 19.19 3.12 -17.86
N ARG A 206 19.55 2.02 -17.20
CA ARG A 206 19.22 0.65 -17.62
C ARG A 206 18.07 0.10 -16.79
N TRP A 207 17.40 -0.91 -17.33
CA TRP A 207 16.37 -1.62 -16.60
C TRP A 207 16.96 -2.28 -15.35
N THR A 208 16.27 -2.13 -14.23
CA THR A 208 16.62 -2.74 -12.93
C THR A 208 15.32 -3.09 -12.20
N THR A 209 15.36 -4.07 -11.31
CA THR A 209 14.23 -4.41 -10.44
C THR A 209 13.93 -3.35 -9.38
N GLY A 210 14.81 -2.36 -9.22
CA GLY A 210 14.61 -1.19 -8.37
C GLY A 210 13.98 -0.01 -9.10
N SER A 211 13.98 1.15 -8.45
CA SER A 211 13.52 2.41 -9.04
C SER A 211 14.39 2.80 -10.24
N ILE A 212 13.73 3.10 -11.36
CA ILE A 212 14.33 3.50 -12.64
C ILE A 212 14.22 5.02 -12.81
N ALA A 213 13.06 5.59 -12.54
CA ALA A 213 12.82 7.02 -12.63
C ALA A 213 11.67 7.44 -11.71
N ARG A 214 11.62 8.73 -11.38
CA ARG A 214 10.53 9.30 -10.58
C ARG A 214 10.19 10.72 -11.02
N VAL A 215 8.95 11.14 -10.77
CA VAL A 215 8.51 12.53 -10.94
C VAL A 215 7.68 12.94 -9.73
N GLY A 216 8.02 14.09 -9.14
CA GLY A 216 7.33 14.60 -7.96
C GLY A 216 5.93 15.11 -8.29
N CYS A 217 5.00 14.97 -7.33
CA CYS A 217 3.66 15.52 -7.40
C CYS A 217 3.20 15.97 -6.01
N GLU A 218 2.06 16.65 -5.92
CA GLU A 218 1.52 17.14 -4.64
C GLU A 218 1.27 16.01 -3.62
N TYR A 219 0.99 14.80 -4.10
CA TYR A 219 0.60 13.66 -3.28
C TYR A 219 1.76 12.69 -2.98
N GLY A 220 3.00 13.09 -3.27
CA GLY A 220 4.18 12.23 -3.18
C GLY A 220 4.94 12.23 -4.50
N HIS A 221 5.13 11.06 -5.11
CA HIS A 221 5.77 10.98 -6.42
C HIS A 221 5.29 9.77 -7.22
N LEU A 222 5.26 9.92 -8.54
CA LEU A 222 5.12 8.78 -9.44
C LEU A 222 6.49 8.13 -9.63
N VAL A 223 6.51 6.81 -9.70
CA VAL A 223 7.73 6.04 -9.86
C VAL A 223 7.58 5.05 -11.00
N ILE A 224 8.64 4.89 -11.78
CA ILE A 224 8.84 3.80 -12.72
C ILE A 224 9.90 2.90 -12.14
N ALA A 225 9.61 1.60 -12.02
CA ALA A 225 10.54 0.58 -11.57
C ALA A 225 10.47 -0.64 -12.48
N GLY A 226 11.47 -1.52 -12.44
CA GLY A 226 11.36 -2.81 -13.12
C GLY A 226 10.58 -3.82 -12.28
N ALA A 227 9.73 -4.60 -12.94
CA ALA A 227 9.10 -5.78 -12.36
C ALA A 227 9.44 -7.02 -13.19
N SER A 228 9.58 -8.18 -12.54
CA SER A 228 9.91 -9.44 -13.20
C SER A 228 9.01 -10.57 -12.73
N ARG A 229 8.59 -11.43 -13.66
CA ARG A 229 7.88 -12.68 -13.37
C ARG A 229 8.42 -13.79 -14.28
N GLY A 230 9.26 -14.66 -13.72
CA GLY A 230 9.97 -15.67 -14.51
C GLY A 230 10.94 -15.04 -15.51
N SER A 231 10.82 -15.39 -16.79
CA SER A 231 11.60 -14.80 -17.89
C SER A 231 11.14 -13.40 -18.29
N ASP A 232 9.93 -13.00 -17.92
CA ASP A 232 9.31 -11.79 -18.46
C ASP A 232 9.70 -10.57 -17.64
N ARG A 233 9.80 -9.44 -18.34
CA ARG A 233 10.28 -8.17 -17.80
C ARG A 233 9.26 -7.09 -18.11
N PHE A 234 9.03 -6.26 -17.10
CA PHE A 234 8.02 -5.22 -17.15
C PHE A 234 8.60 -3.92 -16.62
N LEU A 235 8.08 -2.82 -17.13
CA LEU A 235 8.08 -1.55 -16.40
C LEU A 235 6.84 -1.51 -15.51
N ALA A 236 7.00 -1.00 -14.31
CA ALA A 236 5.94 -0.82 -13.35
C ALA A 236 5.81 0.67 -13.03
N LEU A 237 4.61 1.21 -13.15
CA LEU A 237 4.24 2.56 -12.80
C LEU A 237 3.32 2.54 -11.58
N ALA A 238 3.65 3.31 -10.56
CA ALA A 238 2.79 3.49 -9.40
C ALA A 238 2.92 4.90 -8.79
N LEU A 239 1.96 5.26 -7.95
CA LEU A 239 2.07 6.42 -7.07
C LEU A 239 2.64 5.95 -5.73
N LEU A 240 3.70 6.62 -5.26
CA LEU A 240 4.20 6.50 -3.89
C LEU A 240 3.81 7.75 -3.12
N ASP A 241 3.16 7.55 -1.97
CA ASP A 241 2.84 8.65 -1.07
C ASP A 241 4.06 9.09 -0.25
N GLY A 242 3.91 10.14 0.56
CA GLY A 242 4.96 10.60 1.47
C GLY A 242 5.36 9.59 2.55
N ALA A 243 4.56 8.55 2.77
CA ALA A 243 4.84 7.47 3.72
C ALA A 243 5.55 6.26 3.06
N GLY A 244 5.65 6.23 1.74
CA GLY A 244 6.25 5.15 0.96
C GLY A 244 5.30 3.98 0.68
N PHE A 245 3.98 4.17 0.83
CA PHE A 245 2.97 3.21 0.41
C PHE A 245 2.71 3.31 -1.09
N VAL A 246 2.44 2.17 -1.70
CA VAL A 246 2.17 2.05 -3.14
C VAL A 246 0.69 2.11 -3.43
N HIS A 247 0.31 3.01 -4.33
CA HIS A 247 -1.06 3.36 -4.68
C HIS A 247 -1.29 3.31 -6.19
N ASP A 248 -2.54 3.00 -6.58
CA ASP A 248 -2.99 3.09 -7.96
C ASP A 248 -3.01 4.55 -8.41
N PRO A 249 -2.23 4.94 -9.44
CA PRO A 249 -2.29 6.29 -9.99
C PRO A 249 -3.62 6.60 -10.69
N PHE A 250 -4.39 5.58 -11.11
CA PHE A 250 -5.69 5.70 -11.77
C PHE A 250 -6.81 5.21 -10.85
N SER A 251 -7.00 5.90 -9.73
CA SER A 251 -8.08 5.64 -8.78
C SER A 251 -9.20 6.68 -8.87
N GLU A 252 -10.40 6.30 -8.42
CA GLU A 252 -11.45 7.27 -8.12
C GLU A 252 -11.00 8.19 -6.98
N GLY A 253 -11.35 9.47 -7.07
CA GLY A 253 -11.02 10.48 -6.09
C GLY A 253 -10.25 11.66 -6.67
N PRO A 254 -9.93 12.67 -5.83
CA PRO A 254 -9.25 13.88 -6.28
C PRO A 254 -7.83 13.60 -6.78
N VAL A 255 -7.10 12.70 -6.13
CA VAL A 255 -5.70 12.37 -6.46
C VAL A 255 -5.59 11.76 -7.86
N GLY A 256 -6.31 10.67 -8.13
CA GLY A 256 -6.29 10.01 -9.44
C GLY A 256 -6.76 10.93 -10.58
N LYS A 257 -7.82 11.74 -10.34
CA LYS A 257 -8.28 12.74 -11.33
C LYS A 257 -7.23 13.80 -11.63
N ALA A 258 -6.56 14.33 -10.60
CA ALA A 258 -5.51 15.33 -10.78
C ALA A 258 -4.32 14.77 -11.56
N LEU A 259 -3.89 13.54 -11.25
CA LEU A 259 -2.80 12.88 -11.97
C LEU A 259 -3.17 12.60 -13.43
N ALA A 260 -4.37 12.08 -13.70
CA ALA A 260 -4.84 11.75 -15.05
C ALA A 260 -4.94 12.98 -15.97
N ILE A 261 -5.26 14.16 -15.44
CA ILE A 261 -5.36 15.40 -16.23
C ILE A 261 -3.99 16.06 -16.43
N SER A 262 -3.04 15.83 -15.51
CA SER A 262 -1.71 16.46 -15.53
C SER A 262 -0.63 15.50 -16.02
N LEU A 263 0.14 14.92 -15.09
CA LEU A 263 1.34 14.12 -15.35
C LEU A 263 1.07 12.82 -16.11
N LEU A 264 -0.15 12.30 -16.04
CA LEU A 264 -0.55 11.04 -16.70
C LEU A 264 -1.57 11.27 -17.82
N SER A 265 -1.68 12.50 -18.31
CA SER A 265 -2.48 12.81 -19.51
C SER A 265 -1.95 12.10 -20.76
N GLN A 266 -0.67 11.73 -20.77
CA GLN A 266 -0.02 10.86 -21.75
C GLN A 266 0.77 9.76 -21.05
N PRO A 267 0.97 8.60 -21.69
CA PRO A 267 1.82 7.56 -21.13
C PRO A 267 3.27 8.06 -21.00
N PRO A 268 3.97 7.75 -19.88
CA PRO A 268 5.36 8.16 -19.70
C PRO A 268 6.30 7.41 -20.65
N VAL A 269 5.84 6.32 -21.26
CA VAL A 269 6.57 5.58 -22.30
C VAL A 269 5.68 5.51 -23.52
N ALA A 270 6.15 6.07 -24.63
CA ALA A 270 5.40 6.12 -25.88
C ALA A 270 5.35 4.77 -26.63
N ASP A 271 6.26 3.84 -26.31
CA ASP A 271 6.26 2.49 -26.86
C ASP A 271 5.06 1.68 -26.33
N LEU A 272 4.45 0.90 -27.21
CA LEU A 272 3.33 0.00 -26.91
C LEU A 272 3.78 -1.23 -26.11
N GLY A 273 5.08 -1.48 -26.06
CA GLY A 273 5.66 -2.63 -25.38
C GLY A 273 5.49 -3.94 -26.17
N LEU A 274 5.88 -5.03 -25.52
CA LEU A 274 5.75 -6.38 -26.03
C LEU A 274 4.33 -6.94 -25.80
N GLU A 275 4.00 -8.04 -26.47
CA GLU A 275 2.77 -8.76 -26.20
C GLU A 275 2.77 -9.36 -24.79
N TRP A 276 1.60 -9.33 -24.16
CA TRP A 276 1.38 -9.88 -22.84
C TRP A 276 1.56 -11.40 -22.85
N PRO A 277 2.34 -11.94 -21.90
CA PRO A 277 2.54 -13.38 -21.78
C PRO A 277 1.23 -14.09 -21.46
N LYS A 278 0.77 -14.97 -22.36
CA LYS A 278 -0.52 -15.68 -22.24
C LYS A 278 -0.72 -16.42 -20.92
N ARG A 279 0.37 -16.89 -20.29
CA ARG A 279 0.32 -17.58 -18.98
C ARG A 279 -0.11 -16.69 -17.81
N LEU A 280 0.00 -15.37 -17.96
CA LEU A 280 -0.36 -14.36 -16.95
C LEU A 280 -1.78 -13.82 -17.17
N LEU A 281 -2.44 -14.21 -18.27
CA LEU A 281 -3.79 -13.81 -18.62
C LEU A 281 -4.80 -14.83 -18.08
N VAL A 282 -6.01 -14.37 -17.82
CA VAL A 282 -7.15 -15.24 -17.45
C VAL A 282 -7.74 -15.77 -18.75
N GLY A 283 -7.60 -17.07 -19.00
CA GLY A 283 -8.21 -17.71 -20.18
C GLY A 283 -9.70 -18.03 -19.96
N ASP A 284 -10.46 -18.08 -21.05
CA ASP A 284 -11.91 -18.41 -21.09
C ASP A 284 -12.27 -19.80 -20.51
N ALA A 285 -11.29 -20.63 -20.16
CA ALA A 285 -11.51 -22.02 -19.75
C ALA A 285 -12.20 -22.21 -18.39
N GLN A 286 -12.42 -21.15 -17.60
CA GLN A 286 -13.15 -21.26 -16.33
C GLN A 286 -14.68 -21.21 -16.46
N SER A 287 -15.26 -21.03 -17.65
CA SER A 287 -16.71 -21.09 -17.84
C SER A 287 -17.30 -22.51 -17.96
N ASN A 288 -16.48 -23.56 -18.02
CA ASN A 288 -16.94 -24.93 -18.35
C ASN A 288 -16.95 -25.94 -17.19
N ASP A 289 -16.54 -25.57 -15.97
CA ASP A 289 -16.64 -26.48 -14.81
C ASP A 289 -17.99 -26.40 -14.07
N ALA A 290 -18.94 -25.61 -14.57
CA ALA A 290 -20.35 -25.74 -14.20
C ALA A 290 -21.03 -26.82 -15.05
N SER A 291 -20.55 -28.07 -14.97
CA SER A 291 -21.34 -29.20 -15.49
C SER A 291 -22.49 -29.49 -14.52
N PRO A 292 -23.74 -29.62 -15.01
CA PRO A 292 -24.89 -29.90 -14.18
C PRO A 292 -24.88 -31.38 -13.81
N THR A 293 -24.80 -31.69 -12.52
CA THR A 293 -25.15 -33.03 -12.04
C THR A 293 -26.65 -33.21 -12.17
N ALA A 294 -27.08 -33.72 -13.31
CA ALA A 294 -28.40 -34.29 -13.51
C ALA A 294 -28.46 -35.69 -12.87
N GLY A 295 -29.44 -35.91 -11.99
CA GLY A 295 -30.05 -37.20 -11.66
C GLY A 295 -29.21 -38.21 -10.87
N ILE A 296 -29.65 -38.58 -9.66
CA ILE A 296 -30.64 -39.65 -9.38
C ILE A 296 -31.45 -39.22 -8.15
#